data_AF-A0A0D2LZB0-F1
#
_entry.id   AF-A0A0D2LZB0-F1
#
_cell.length_a   1.000
_cell.length_b   1.000
_cell.length_c   1.000
_cell.angle_alpha   90.00
_cell.angle_beta   90.00
_cell.angle_gamma   90.00
#
_symmetry.space_group_name_H-M   'P 1'
#
loop_
_entity.id
_entity.type
_entity.pdbx_description
1 polymer ?
#
loop_
_entity_poly.entity_id
_entity_poly.type
_entity_poly.pdbx_seq_one_letter_code
_entity_poly.pdbx_strand_id
1 'polypeptide(L)'
;MAHNSQHAHDLAKKIIKDFLGEPAEALFGVLLRLGRSPLPDISRACRLPPKLLRQALLVLLQHNFVRAYLQPEEAFVTGVRPAQHLYEPCTDWALQTLRRPAFLLTVKSEVTHHAAGLPPDPDLAQSVMSVLLDHGRLTCVV
;
A
#
# COMPACT_ATOMS: atom_id res chain seq x y z
N MET A 1 -21.00 14.69 -1.45
CA MET A 1 -19.66 14.28 -0.97
C MET A 1 -19.11 12.99 -1.60
N ALA A 2 -19.87 12.25 -2.42
CA ALA A 2 -19.38 11.02 -3.07
C ALA A 2 -18.45 11.23 -4.30
N HIS A 3 -18.55 12.37 -5.00
CA HIS A 3 -17.77 12.62 -6.22
C HIS A 3 -16.26 12.74 -5.98
N ASN A 4 -15.83 13.31 -4.85
CA ASN A 4 -14.41 13.45 -4.52
C ASN A 4 -13.72 12.10 -4.27
N SER A 5 -14.46 11.12 -3.73
CA SER A 5 -13.92 9.77 -3.48
C SER A 5 -13.69 9.00 -4.79
N GLN A 6 -14.56 9.17 -5.79
CA GLN A 6 -14.41 8.48 -7.07
C GLN A 6 -13.18 8.96 -7.86
N HIS A 7 -12.96 10.28 -7.94
CA HIS A 7 -11.78 10.83 -8.61
C HIS A 7 -10.48 10.42 -7.91
N ALA A 8 -10.49 10.35 -6.57
CA ALA A 8 -9.37 9.85 -5.78
C ALA A 8 -9.07 8.37 -6.09
N HIS A 9 -10.10 7.53 -6.19
CA HIS A 9 -9.97 6.12 -6.58
C HIS A 9 -9.43 5.94 -8.00
N ASP A 10 -9.89 6.74 -8.95
CA ASP A 10 -9.42 6.69 -10.33
C ASP A 10 -7.96 7.13 -10.46
N LEU A 11 -7.55 8.16 -9.73
CA LEU A 11 -6.16 8.60 -9.66
C LEU A 11 -5.28 7.55 -8.99
N ALA A 12 -5.72 6.97 -7.86
CA ALA A 12 -4.99 5.93 -7.16
C ALA A 12 -4.74 4.68 -8.03
N LYS A 13 -5.74 4.25 -8.82
CA LYS A 13 -5.57 3.16 -9.79
C LYS A 13 -4.49 3.48 -10.83
N LYS A 14 -4.51 4.69 -11.41
CA LYS A 14 -3.50 5.12 -12.39
C LYS A 14 -2.09 5.09 -11.79
N ILE A 15 -1.93 5.63 -10.59
CA ILE A 15 -0.64 5.61 -9.87
C ILE A 15 -0.16 4.18 -9.67
N ILE A 16 -1.04 3.27 -9.23
CA ILE A 16 -0.68 1.86 -9.00
C ILE A 16 -0.35 1.16 -10.32
N LYS A 17 -1.07 1.46 -11.40
CA LYS A 17 -0.78 0.91 -12.73
C LYS A 17 0.62 1.32 -13.19
N ASP A 18 0.95 2.60 -13.05
CA ASP A 18 2.24 3.14 -13.49
C ASP A 18 3.40 2.62 -12.62
N PHE A 19 3.17 2.41 -11.33
CA PHE A 19 4.21 2.00 -10.38
C PHE A 19 4.39 0.47 -10.28
N LEU A 20 3.30 -0.31 -10.30
CA LEU A 20 3.31 -1.76 -10.04
C LEU A 20 2.77 -2.61 -11.20
N GLY A 21 2.22 -1.98 -12.23
CA GLY A 21 1.67 -2.66 -13.41
C GLY A 21 0.19 -3.06 -13.30
N GLU A 22 -0.31 -3.62 -14.39
CA GLU A 22 -1.75 -3.93 -14.58
C GLU A 22 -2.33 -4.94 -13.58
N PRO A 23 -1.63 -6.03 -13.19
CA PRO A 23 -2.19 -6.97 -12.23
C PRO A 23 -2.49 -6.35 -10.86
N ALA A 24 -1.63 -5.42 -10.41
CA ALA A 24 -1.81 -4.71 -9.15
C ALA A 24 -2.98 -3.72 -9.24
N GLU A 25 -3.11 -2.99 -10.35
CA GLU A 25 -4.24 -2.08 -10.58
C GLU A 25 -5.57 -2.82 -10.63
N ALA A 26 -5.64 -3.96 -11.34
CA ALA A 26 -6.85 -4.77 -11.43
C ALA A 26 -7.30 -5.28 -10.06
N LEU A 27 -6.36 -5.78 -9.24
CA LEU A 27 -6.65 -6.23 -7.87
C LEU A 27 -7.06 -5.07 -6.96
N PHE A 28 -6.35 -3.95 -7.02
CA PHE A 28 -6.65 -2.76 -6.22
C PHE A 28 -8.01 -2.16 -6.58
N GLY A 29 -8.37 -2.13 -7.87
CA GLY A 29 -9.68 -1.70 -8.33
C GLY A 29 -10.82 -2.59 -7.83
N VAL A 30 -10.60 -3.90 -7.71
CA VAL A 30 -11.57 -4.82 -7.07
C VAL A 30 -11.72 -4.50 -5.59
N LEU A 31 -10.61 -4.31 -4.88
CA LEU A 31 -10.61 -3.96 -3.46
C LEU A 31 -11.31 -2.61 -3.20
N LEU A 32 -11.10 -1.60 -4.04
CA LEU A 32 -11.80 -0.32 -3.90
C LEU A 32 -13.32 -0.43 -4.04
N ARG A 33 -13.82 -1.41 -4.79
CA ARG A 33 -15.27 -1.66 -4.92
C ARG A 33 -15.83 -2.50 -3.78
N LEU A 34 -15.09 -3.50 -3.32
CA LEU A 34 -15.52 -4.40 -2.26
C LEU A 34 -15.30 -3.84 -0.85
N GLY A 35 -14.35 -2.91 -0.70
CA GLY A 35 -13.84 -2.46 0.59
C GLY A 35 -12.99 -3.53 1.27
N ARG A 36 -13.13 -3.65 2.59
CA ARG A 36 -12.44 -4.68 3.37
C ARG A 36 -13.05 -6.05 3.07
N SER A 37 -12.26 -7.00 2.57
CA SER A 37 -12.78 -8.31 2.13
C SER A 37 -11.76 -9.44 2.29
N PRO A 38 -12.21 -10.70 2.47
CA PRO A 38 -11.32 -11.85 2.54
C PRO A 38 -10.84 -12.30 1.16
N LEU A 39 -9.73 -13.04 1.12
CA LEU A 39 -9.13 -13.52 -0.13
C LEU A 39 -10.09 -14.29 -1.06
N PRO A 40 -10.98 -15.16 -0.57
CA PRO A 40 -11.92 -15.89 -1.44
C PRO A 40 -12.91 -14.98 -2.16
N ASP A 41 -13.34 -13.88 -1.53
CA ASP A 41 -14.28 -12.93 -2.13
C ASP A 41 -13.57 -12.09 -3.19
N ILE A 42 -12.35 -11.65 -2.87
CA ILE A 42 -11.46 -10.96 -3.80
C ILE A 42 -11.17 -11.85 -5.00
N SER A 43 -10.84 -13.13 -4.79
CA SER A 43 -10.54 -14.07 -5.87
C SER A 43 -11.74 -14.38 -6.76
N ARG A 44 -12.97 -14.29 -6.24
CA ARG A 44 -14.19 -14.46 -7.04
C ARG A 44 -14.49 -13.22 -7.89
N ALA A 45 -14.24 -12.03 -7.34
CA ALA A 45 -14.46 -10.78 -8.04
C ALA A 45 -13.32 -10.40 -9.00
N CYS A 46 -12.11 -10.86 -8.73
CA CYS A 46 -10.91 -10.58 -9.51
C CYS A 46 -10.74 -11.64 -10.60
N ARG A 47 -10.65 -11.22 -11.85
CA ARG A 47 -10.48 -12.12 -13.02
C ARG A 47 -9.02 -12.56 -13.23
N LEU A 48 -8.18 -12.48 -12.21
CA LEU A 48 -6.77 -12.83 -12.30
C LEU A 48 -6.55 -14.32 -11.96
N PRO A 49 -5.57 -14.99 -12.59
CA PRO A 49 -5.15 -16.32 -12.17
C PRO A 49 -4.73 -16.35 -10.69
N PRO A 50 -5.02 -17.43 -9.93
CA PRO A 50 -4.77 -17.47 -8.49
C PRO A 50 -3.32 -17.18 -8.07
N LYS A 51 -2.34 -17.62 -8.88
CA LYS A 51 -0.91 -17.34 -8.64
C LYS A 51 -0.60 -15.85 -8.77
N LEU A 52 -1.07 -15.24 -9.87
CA LEU A 52 -0.85 -13.83 -10.16
C LEU A 52 -1.57 -12.93 -9.15
N LEU A 53 -2.77 -13.32 -8.71
CA LEU A 53 -3.52 -12.61 -7.66
C LEU A 53 -2.74 -12.56 -6.34
N ARG A 54 -2.16 -13.68 -5.90
CA ARG A 54 -1.34 -13.73 -4.69
C ARG A 54 -0.09 -12.88 -4.82
N GLN A 55 0.58 -12.92 -5.96
CA GLN A 55 1.75 -12.08 -6.24
C GLN A 55 1.40 -10.60 -6.20
N ALA A 56 0.34 -10.19 -6.89
CA ALA A 56 -0.14 -8.81 -6.89
C ALA A 56 -0.50 -8.34 -5.46
N LEU A 57 -1.17 -9.20 -4.68
CA LEU A 57 -1.52 -8.88 -3.30
C LEU A 57 -0.28 -8.68 -2.41
N LEU A 58 0.73 -9.53 -2.56
CA LEU A 58 1.99 -9.40 -1.82
C LEU A 58 2.69 -8.08 -2.14
N VAL A 59 2.76 -7.70 -3.43
CA VAL A 59 3.39 -6.43 -3.84
C VAL A 59 2.61 -5.23 -3.30
N LEU A 60 1.27 -5.28 -3.30
CA LEU A 60 0.43 -4.21 -2.72
C LEU A 60 0.62 -4.10 -1.20
N LEU A 61 0.74 -5.22 -0.48
CA LEU A 61 1.04 -5.24 0.95
C LEU A 61 2.42 -4.66 1.25
N GLN A 62 3.42 -5.05 0.46
CA GLN A 62 4.81 -4.60 0.59
C GLN A 62 4.95 -3.08 0.51
N HIS A 63 4.18 -2.44 -0.39
CA HIS A 63 4.19 -0.98 -0.58
C HIS A 63 3.13 -0.25 0.26
N ASN A 64 2.50 -0.93 1.22
CA ASN A 64 1.44 -0.39 2.09
C ASN A 64 0.18 0.13 1.35
N PHE A 65 -0.04 -0.27 0.10
CA PHE A 65 -1.28 0.05 -0.61
C PHE A 65 -2.46 -0.79 -0.11
N VAL A 66 -2.20 -1.92 0.53
CA VAL A 66 -3.22 -2.77 1.16
C VAL A 66 -2.84 -3.02 2.62
N ARG A 67 -3.84 -3.02 3.51
CA ARG A 67 -3.71 -3.47 4.90
C ARG A 67 -4.33 -4.84 5.06
N ALA A 68 -3.69 -5.69 5.86
CA ALA A 68 -4.21 -7.00 6.23
C ALA A 68 -4.60 -6.99 7.71
N TYR A 69 -5.76 -7.56 8.02
CA TYR A 69 -6.29 -7.72 9.35
C TYR A 69 -6.57 -9.20 9.60
N LEU A 70 -6.21 -9.70 10.78
CA LEU A 70 -6.66 -11.01 11.22
C LEU A 70 -8.03 -10.85 11.86
N GLN A 71 -9.06 -11.36 11.20
CA GLN A 71 -10.36 -11.57 11.84
C GLN A 71 -10.26 -12.84 12.69
N PRO A 72 -10.45 -12.75 14.02
CA PRO A 72 -10.41 -13.92 14.88
C PRO A 72 -11.57 -14.87 14.56
N GLU A 73 -11.48 -16.07 15.10
CA GLU A 73 -12.58 -17.03 15.04
C GLU A 73 -13.82 -16.46 15.75
N GLU A 74 -14.97 -16.55 15.08
CA GLU A 74 -16.24 -16.06 15.59
C GLU A 74 -17.22 -17.24 15.67
N ALA A 75 -17.69 -17.55 16.88
CA ALA A 75 -18.71 -18.55 17.12
C ALA A 75 -20.10 -17.92 16.91
N PHE A 76 -20.84 -18.42 15.92
CA PHE A 76 -22.22 -18.06 15.67
C PHE A 76 -23.17 -19.20 16.07
N VAL A 77 -24.46 -18.88 16.25
CA VAL A 77 -25.51 -19.88 16.52
C VAL A 77 -25.56 -20.97 15.43
N THR A 78 -25.18 -20.62 14.20
CA THR A 78 -25.18 -21.50 13.02
C THR A 78 -23.86 -22.26 12.82
N GLY A 79 -22.85 -22.04 13.67
CA GLY A 79 -21.55 -22.69 13.58
C GLY A 79 -20.38 -21.75 13.82
N VAL A 80 -19.18 -22.32 13.75
CA VAL A 80 -17.92 -21.60 13.96
C VAL A 80 -17.37 -21.09 12.63
N ARG A 81 -17.15 -19.77 12.52
CA ARG A 81 -16.41 -19.20 11.39
C ARG A 81 -14.92 -19.20 11.73
N PRO A 82 -14.07 -19.90 10.94
CA PRO A 82 -12.64 -19.94 11.20
C PRO A 82 -12.01 -18.55 11.05
N ALA A 83 -10.90 -18.33 11.75
CA ALA A 83 -10.11 -17.12 11.60
C ALA A 83 -9.67 -16.92 10.14
N GLN A 84 -9.77 -15.69 9.66
CA GLN A 84 -9.45 -15.35 8.26
C GLN A 84 -8.81 -13.97 8.13
N HIS A 85 -8.03 -13.78 7.07
CA HIS A 85 -7.42 -12.49 6.78
C HIS A 85 -8.36 -11.64 5.93
N LEU A 86 -8.56 -10.39 6.34
CA LEU A 86 -9.29 -9.36 5.61
C LEU A 86 -8.30 -8.34 5.03
N TYR A 87 -8.50 -7.98 3.78
CA TYR A 87 -7.65 -7.05 3.05
C TYR A 87 -8.42 -5.78 2.72
N GLU A 88 -7.81 -4.63 2.98
CA GLU A 88 -8.42 -3.31 2.81
C GLU A 88 -7.52 -2.40 1.95
N PRO A 89 -8.06 -1.75 0.91
CA PRO A 89 -7.28 -0.82 0.08
C PRO A 89 -7.01 0.48 0.84
N CYS A 90 -5.82 1.04 0.68
CA CYS A 90 -5.40 2.31 1.27
C CYS A 90 -5.17 3.36 0.18
N THR A 91 -6.26 4.02 -0.22
CA THR A 91 -6.23 5.09 -1.25
C THR A 91 -5.30 6.23 -0.86
N ASP A 92 -5.31 6.65 0.41
CA ASP A 92 -4.46 7.75 0.88
C ASP A 92 -2.98 7.47 0.64
N TRP A 93 -2.55 6.22 0.84
CA TRP A 93 -1.16 5.83 0.64
C TRP A 93 -0.77 5.86 -0.85
N ALA A 94 -1.67 5.43 -1.73
CA ALA A 94 -1.49 5.55 -3.17
C ALA A 94 -1.36 7.02 -3.61
N LEU A 95 -2.18 7.92 -3.05
CA LEU A 95 -2.13 9.35 -3.36
C LEU A 95 -0.88 10.04 -2.80
N GLN A 96 -0.36 9.57 -1.66
CA GLN A 96 0.89 10.08 -1.09
C GLN A 96 2.11 9.83 -1.99
N THR A 97 2.06 8.87 -2.92
CA THR A 97 3.12 8.67 -3.92
C THR A 97 3.38 9.95 -4.73
N LEU A 98 2.35 10.77 -5.00
CA LEU A 98 2.52 12.05 -5.70
C LEU A 98 3.32 13.08 -4.90
N ARG A 99 3.38 12.92 -3.57
CA ARG A 99 4.09 13.84 -2.66
C ARG A 99 5.55 13.46 -2.46
N ARG A 100 6.02 12.33 -3.00
CA ARG A 100 7.41 11.86 -2.83
C ARG A 100 8.47 12.91 -3.18
N PRO A 101 8.38 13.65 -4.31
CA PRO A 101 9.41 14.64 -4.64
C PRO A 101 9.51 15.76 -3.59
N ALA A 102 8.35 16.29 -3.17
CA ALA A 102 8.30 17.33 -2.14
C ALA A 102 8.80 16.83 -0.79
N PHE A 103 8.43 15.60 -0.41
CA PHE A 103 8.91 14.96 0.82
C PHE A 103 10.44 14.82 0.85
N LEU A 104 11.05 14.36 -0.25
CA LEU A 104 12.51 14.22 -0.34
C LEU A 104 13.24 15.57 -0.23
N LEU A 105 12.68 16.63 -0.80
CA LEU A 105 13.22 17.99 -0.65
C LEU A 105 13.16 18.46 0.81
N THR A 106 12.05 18.20 1.51
CA THR A 106 11.91 18.52 2.93
C THR A 106 12.93 17.76 3.76
N VAL A 107 13.10 16.44 3.53
CA VAL A 107 14.12 15.64 4.23
C VAL A 107 15.52 16.23 4.08
N LYS A 108 15.89 16.63 2.86
CA LYS A 108 17.18 17.26 2.59
C LYS A 108 17.35 18.57 3.38
N SER A 109 16.32 19.40 3.44
CA SER A 109 16.31 20.67 4.17
C SER A 109 16.45 20.46 5.68
N GLU A 110 15.67 19.54 6.25
CA GLU A 110 15.65 19.27 7.70
C GLU A 110 16.99 18.73 8.20
N VAL A 111 17.61 17.79 7.48
CA VAL A 111 18.93 17.24 7.84
C VAL A 111 20.02 18.32 7.82
N THR A 112 19.90 19.29 6.91
CA THR A 112 20.83 20.42 6.82
C THR A 112 20.72 21.35 8.03
N HIS A 113 19.52 21.53 8.58
CA HIS A 113 19.27 22.47 9.69
C HIS A 113 19.42 21.85 11.10
N HIS A 114 19.17 20.55 11.26
CA HIS A 114 19.07 19.91 12.59
C HIS A 114 20.25 19.01 12.98
N ALA A 115 21.26 18.81 12.12
CA ALA A 115 22.43 18.00 12.45
C ALA A 115 23.41 18.73 13.37
N ALA A 116 23.05 18.85 14.65
CA ALA A 116 23.97 19.25 15.70
C ALA A 116 24.85 18.05 16.11
N GLY A 117 26.03 17.90 15.49
CA GLY A 117 27.13 17.08 16.06
C GLY A 117 27.73 15.96 15.20
N LEU A 118 27.15 15.62 14.04
CA LEU A 118 27.80 14.80 12.99
C LEU A 118 27.82 15.61 11.69
N PRO A 119 28.77 15.41 10.76
CA PRO A 119 28.65 15.99 9.43
C PRO A 119 27.35 15.46 8.80
N PRO A 120 26.32 16.30 8.57
CA PRO A 120 25.14 15.84 7.88
C PRO A 120 25.55 15.43 6.48
N ASP A 121 25.31 14.17 6.13
CA ASP A 121 25.25 13.76 4.73
C ASP A 121 23.77 13.78 4.31
N PRO A 122 23.26 14.94 3.85
CA PRO A 122 21.86 15.06 3.45
C PRO A 122 21.55 14.19 2.22
N ASP A 123 22.56 13.88 1.41
CA ASP A 123 22.39 13.07 0.21
C ASP A 123 22.24 11.58 0.57
N LEU A 124 22.95 11.11 1.60
CA LEU A 124 22.72 9.77 2.17
C LEU A 124 21.31 9.64 2.75
N ALA A 125 20.85 10.61 3.54
CA ALA A 125 19.50 10.58 4.12
C ALA A 125 18.42 10.57 3.04
N GLN A 126 18.56 11.41 2.01
CA GLN A 126 17.66 11.42 0.86
C GLN A 126 17.68 10.06 0.13
N SER A 127 18.85 9.47 -0.06
CA SER A 127 19.00 8.16 -0.73
C SER A 127 18.32 7.05 0.07
N VAL A 128 18.53 7.00 1.39
CA VAL A 128 17.85 6.03 2.27
C VAL A 128 16.34 6.20 2.20
N MET A 129 15.83 7.42 2.26
CA MET A 129 14.39 7.69 2.15
C MET A 129 13.82 7.32 0.78
N SER A 130 14.56 7.57 -0.31
CA SER A 130 14.15 7.15 -1.66
C SER A 130 14.00 5.62 -1.72
N VAL A 131 15.00 4.89 -1.22
CA VAL A 131 14.99 3.42 -1.19
C VAL A 131 13.80 2.89 -0.37
N LEU A 132 13.53 3.49 0.79
CA LEU A 132 12.36 3.12 1.61
C LEU A 132 11.03 3.39 0.88
N LEU A 133 10.91 4.50 0.16
CA LEU A 133 9.70 4.84 -0.59
C LEU A 133 9.51 3.93 -1.81
N ASP A 134 10.59 3.53 -2.46
CA ASP A 134 10.54 2.70 -3.68
C ASP A 134 10.29 1.23 -3.38
N HIS A 135 10.81 0.72 -2.25
CA HIS A 135 10.66 -0.70 -1.88
C HIS A 135 9.61 -0.94 -0.79
N GLY A 136 9.09 0.11 -0.15
CA GLY A 136 8.11 0.01 0.92
C GLY A 136 8.72 -0.48 2.23
N ARG A 137 8.34 -1.69 2.68
CA ARG A 137 8.78 -2.24 3.96
C ARG A 137 10.17 -2.87 3.88
N LEU A 138 11.18 -2.22 4.44
CA LEU A 138 12.53 -2.79 4.58
C LEU A 138 12.89 -2.96 6.06
N THR A 139 13.62 -4.03 6.38
CA THR A 139 14.20 -4.25 7.71
C THR A 139 15.62 -3.71 7.74
N CYS A 140 15.96 -2.95 8.78
CA CYS A 140 17.35 -2.59 9.04
C CYS A 140 18.04 -3.81 9.69
N VAL A 141 18.94 -4.45 8.95
CA VAL A 141 19.80 -5.51 9.51
C VAL A 141 21.06 -4.81 10.00
N VAL A 142 21.20 -4.68 11.32
CA VAL A 142 22.34 -4.08 12.01
C VAL A 142 23.14 -5.18 12.68
#